data_AF-A0A2D5VKC6-F1
#
_entry.id   AF-A0A2D5VKC6-F1
#
_cell.length_a   1.000
_cell.length_b   1.000
_cell.length_c   1.000
_cell.angle_alpha   90.00
_cell.angle_beta   90.00
_cell.angle_gamma   90.00
#
_symmetry.space_group_name_H-M   'P 1'
#
loop_
_entity.id
_entity.type
_entity.pdbx_description
1 polymer ?
#
loop_
_entity_poly.entity_id
_entity_poly.type
_entity_poly.pdbx_seq_one_letter_code
_entity_poly.pdbx_strand_id
1 'polypeptide(L)'
;MRPGNALKEAIKSMDDLSRQLRDNTDRKVEGLIARYQQGMDFDSLLADMGMVDTSYDRRILTQSIERLKKERRVIQASGLYRLPARLVNAG
;
A
#
# COMPACT_ATOMS: atom_id res chain seq x y z
N MET A 1 -34.73 15.47 -10.22
CA MET A 1 -33.84 14.36 -9.82
C MET A 1 -34.51 13.56 -8.71
N ARG A 2 -34.60 12.22 -8.82
CA ARG A 2 -35.19 11.37 -7.78
C ARG A 2 -34.17 11.17 -6.64
N PRO A 3 -34.54 11.32 -5.35
CA PRO A 3 -33.61 11.24 -4.21
C PRO A 3 -32.79 9.94 -4.15
N GLY A 4 -33.33 8.82 -4.63
CA GLY A 4 -32.65 7.52 -4.64
C GLY A 4 -31.42 7.44 -5.56
N ASN A 5 -31.32 8.27 -6.60
CA ASN A 5 -30.12 8.28 -7.47
C ASN A 5 -28.95 9.03 -6.82
N ALA A 6 -29.21 10.12 -6.09
CA ALA A 6 -28.14 10.89 -5.46
C ALA A 6 -27.41 10.08 -4.37
N LEU A 7 -28.16 9.30 -3.58
CA LEU A 7 -27.58 8.42 -2.56
C LEU A 7 -26.74 7.31 -3.18
N LYS A 8 -27.20 6.71 -4.29
CA LYS A 8 -26.46 5.64 -4.99
C LYS A 8 -25.15 6.15 -5.59
N GLU A 9 -25.18 7.32 -6.24
CA GLU A 9 -23.97 7.94 -6.79
C GLU A 9 -23.00 8.38 -5.69
N ALA A 10 -23.50 8.87 -4.55
CA ALA A 10 -22.66 9.19 -3.40
C ALA A 10 -21.97 7.95 -2.82
N ILE A 11 -22.69 6.84 -2.64
CA ILE A 11 -22.11 5.56 -2.16
C ILE A 11 -21.03 5.08 -3.12
N LYS A 12 -21.32 5.07 -4.43
CA LYS A 12 -20.36 4.66 -5.46
C LYS A 12 -19.10 5.54 -5.44
N SER A 13 -19.25 6.86 -5.29
CA SER A 13 -18.13 7.78 -5.19
C SER A 13 -17.26 7.53 -3.95
N MET A 14 -17.88 7.17 -2.81
CA MET A 14 -17.14 6.81 -1.59
C MET A 14 -16.39 5.47 -1.75
N ASP A 15 -16.97 4.50 -2.44
CA ASP A 15 -16.31 3.23 -2.75
C ASP A 15 -15.10 3.44 -3.68
N ASP A 16 -15.25 4.28 -4.72
CA ASP A 16 -14.18 4.62 -5.65
C ASP A 16 -13.05 5.37 -4.93
N LEU A 17 -13.38 6.34 -4.07
CA LEU A 17 -12.39 7.04 -3.25
C LEU A 17 -11.66 6.08 -2.31
N SER A 18 -12.39 5.16 -1.67
CA SER A 18 -11.81 4.15 -0.79
C SER A 18 -10.86 3.20 -1.53
N ARG A 19 -11.19 2.87 -2.79
CA ARG A 19 -10.30 2.09 -3.66
C ARG A 19 -9.05 2.89 -4.03
N GLN A 20 -9.20 4.15 -4.45
CA GLN A 20 -8.06 5.01 -4.79
C GLN A 20 -7.09 5.21 -3.61
N LEU A 21 -7.63 5.46 -2.40
CA LEU A 21 -6.81 5.59 -1.20
C LEU A 21 -6.05 4.29 -0.89
N ARG A 22 -6.69 3.15 -1.09
CA ARG A 22 -6.07 1.83 -0.92
C ARG A 22 -4.96 1.59 -1.93
N ASP A 23 -5.22 1.87 -3.20
CA ASP A 23 -4.24 1.69 -4.28
C ASP A 23 -3.02 2.60 -4.08
N ASN A 24 -3.25 3.85 -3.66
CA ASN A 24 -2.18 4.78 -3.30
C ASN A 24 -1.36 4.30 -2.10
N THR A 25 -2.02 3.75 -1.09
CA THR A 25 -1.33 3.13 0.06
C THR A 25 -0.47 1.96 -0.39
N ASP A 26 -1.03 1.07 -1.22
CA ASP A 26 -0.32 -0.11 -1.71
C ASP A 26 0.90 0.27 -2.57
N ARG A 27 0.80 1.31 -3.42
CA ARG A 27 1.97 1.86 -4.15
C ARG A 27 3.05 2.43 -3.24
N LYS A 28 2.67 3.15 -2.18
CA LYS A 28 3.65 3.67 -1.20
C LYS A 28 4.39 2.53 -0.49
N VAL A 29 3.67 1.46 -0.14
CA VAL A 29 4.25 0.25 0.46
C VAL A 29 5.20 -0.49 -0.49
N GLU A 30 4.89 -0.57 -1.78
CA GLU A 30 5.85 -1.09 -2.76
C GLU A 30 7.12 -0.25 -2.83
N GLY A 31 6.98 1.09 -2.85
CA GLY A 31 8.11 2.01 -2.84
C GLY A 31 8.98 1.88 -1.60
N LEU A 32 8.37 1.68 -0.43
CA LEU A 32 9.05 1.36 0.83
C LEU A 32 9.89 0.09 0.70
N ILE A 33 9.27 -0.99 0.23
CA ILE A 33 9.95 -2.29 0.09
C ILE A 33 11.12 -2.16 -0.89
N ALA A 34 10.95 -1.43 -1.99
CA ALA A 34 12.02 -1.18 -2.96
C ALA A 34 13.23 -0.48 -2.32
N ARG A 35 13.00 0.59 -1.55
CA ARG A 35 14.06 1.36 -0.88
C ARG A 35 14.73 0.56 0.24
N TYR A 36 13.96 -0.22 0.99
CA TYR A 36 14.50 -1.16 1.98
C TYR A 36 15.43 -2.19 1.33
N GLN A 37 15.02 -2.75 0.17
CA GLN A 37 15.86 -3.67 -0.60
C GLN A 37 17.15 -3.04 -1.14
N GLN A 38 17.15 -1.72 -1.38
CA GLN A 38 18.32 -0.95 -1.78
C GLN A 38 19.28 -0.63 -0.61
N GLY A 39 18.95 -1.07 0.61
CA GLY A 39 19.81 -0.92 1.79
C GLY A 39 19.46 0.25 2.69
N MET A 40 18.32 0.93 2.47
CA MET A 40 17.81 1.92 3.43
C MET A 40 17.33 1.21 4.70
N ASP A 41 17.70 1.73 5.86
CA ASP A 41 17.24 1.20 7.14
C ASP A 41 15.73 1.49 7.36
N PHE A 42 15.12 0.68 8.21
CA PHE A 42 13.67 0.73 8.44
C PHE A 42 13.20 2.00 9.14
N ASP A 43 14.03 2.59 10.01
CA ASP A 43 13.66 3.78 10.78
C ASP A 43 13.66 5.02 9.88
N SER A 44 14.66 5.15 9.00
CA SER A 44 14.71 6.18 7.95
C SER A 44 13.51 6.10 6.99
N LEU A 45 13.04 4.89 6.70
CA LEU A 45 11.87 4.66 5.85
C LEU A 45 10.56 5.10 6.51
N LEU A 46 10.37 4.80 7.80
CA LEU A 46 9.20 5.25 8.55
C LEU A 46 9.15 6.78 8.66
N ALA A 47 10.32 7.39 8.91
CA ALA A 47 10.46 8.84 8.98
C ALA A 47 10.14 9.54 7.65
N ASP A 48 10.64 9.04 6.51
CA ASP A 48 10.38 9.60 5.16
C ASP A 48 8.88 9.61 4.81
N MET A 49 8.10 8.68 5.38
CA MET A 49 6.67 8.59 5.15
C MET A 49 5.81 9.44 6.08
N GLY A 50 6.42 10.12 7.06
CA GLY A 50 5.70 10.81 8.12
C GLY A 50 4.84 9.86 8.95
N MET A 51 5.18 8.57 8.98
CA MET A 51 4.49 7.59 9.81
C MET A 51 5.12 7.63 11.20
N VAL A 52 4.32 8.03 12.18
CA VAL A 52 4.64 7.78 13.59
C VAL A 52 4.33 6.30 13.78
N ASP A 53 5.24 5.49 14.32
CA ASP A 53 5.08 4.02 14.43
C ASP A 53 3.91 3.60 15.35
N THR A 54 2.67 3.87 14.93
CA THR A 54 1.44 3.65 15.69
C THR A 54 0.85 2.29 15.39
N SER A 55 0.01 1.79 16.30
CA SER A 55 -0.73 0.54 16.09
C SER A 55 -1.65 0.59 14.88
N TYR A 56 -2.17 1.78 14.52
CA TYR A 56 -2.99 2.00 13.33
C TYR A 56 -2.17 1.86 12.05
N ASP A 57 -1.02 2.54 12.01
CA ASP A 57 -0.10 2.54 10.88
C ASP A 57 0.44 1.13 10.59
N ARG A 58 0.83 0.39 11.64
CA ARG A 58 1.22 -1.03 11.49
C ARG A 58 0.10 -1.87 10.89
N ARG A 59 -1.16 -1.68 11.32
CA ARG A 59 -2.29 -2.45 10.79
C ARG A 59 -2.50 -2.18 9.30
N ILE A 60 -2.42 -0.92 8.88
CA ILE A 60 -2.57 -0.54 7.47
C ILE A 60 -1.44 -1.12 6.62
N LEU A 61 -0.19 -1.05 7.10
CA LEU A 61 0.98 -1.65 6.44
C LEU A 61 0.82 -3.17 6.29
N THR A 62 0.43 -3.88 7.36
CA THR A 62 0.22 -5.34 7.29
C THR A 62 -0.86 -5.71 6.29
N GLN A 63 -2.00 -5.01 6.29
CA GLN A 63 -3.08 -5.28 5.34
C GLN A 63 -2.67 -5.00 3.89
N SER A 64 -1.87 -3.95 3.68
CA SER A 64 -1.32 -3.60 2.36
C SER A 64 -0.36 -4.68 1.86
N ILE A 65 0.59 -5.10 2.70
CA ILE A 65 1.54 -6.16 2.35
C ILE A 65 0.83 -7.48 2.04
N GLU A 66 -0.18 -7.88 2.83
CA GLU A 66 -0.95 -9.09 2.56
C GLU A 66 -1.74 -9.01 1.24
N ARG A 67 -2.26 -7.84 0.86
CA ARG A 67 -2.88 -7.64 -0.47
C ARG A 67 -1.85 -7.76 -1.58
N LEU A 68 -0.73 -7.03 -1.47
CA LEU A 68 0.35 -7.06 -2.46
C LEU A 68 0.93 -8.47 -2.66
N LYS A 69 0.98 -9.28 -1.59
CA LYS A 69 1.34 -10.71 -1.67
C LYS A 69 0.33 -11.51 -2.47
N LYS A 70 -0.98 -11.35 -2.19
CA LYS A 70 -2.05 -12.02 -2.96
C LYS A 70 -2.00 -11.64 -4.44
N GLU A 71 -1.67 -10.39 -4.75
CA GLU A 71 -1.50 -9.87 -6.11
C GLU A 71 -0.16 -10.26 -6.77
N ARG A 72 0.72 -10.99 -6.05
CA ARG A 72 2.07 -11.38 -6.52
C ARG A 72 2.94 -10.18 -6.92
N ARG A 73 2.70 -9.04 -6.28
CA ARG A 73 3.46 -7.78 -6.40
C ARG A 73 4.56 -7.67 -5.35
N VAL A 74 4.39 -8.34 -4.21
CA VAL A 74 5.41 -8.52 -3.17
C VAL A 74 5.57 -10.01 -2.91
N ILE A 75 6.80 -10.45 -2.62
CA ILE A 75 7.13 -11.79 -2.16
C ILE A 75 7.77 -11.72 -0.78
N GLN A 76 7.65 -12.79 0.00
CA GLN A 76 8.37 -12.95 1.26
C GLN A 76 9.52 -13.92 1.04
N ALA A 77 10.75 -13.49 1.29
CA ALA A 77 11.95 -14.30 1.14
C ALA A 77 12.86 -14.09 2.35
N SER A 78 13.26 -15.20 3.00
CA SER A 78 14.13 -15.18 4.18
C SER A 78 13.60 -14.28 5.31
N GLY A 79 12.28 -14.30 5.54
CA GLY A 79 11.61 -13.48 6.58
C GLY A 79 11.39 -12.01 6.20
N LEU A 80 11.88 -11.55 5.04
CA LEU A 80 11.75 -10.16 4.59
C LEU A 80 10.82 -10.03 3.38
N TYR A 81 10.11 -8.91 3.29
CA TYR A 81 9.28 -8.56 2.12
C TYR A 81 10.15 -7.95 1.02
N ARG A 82 9.90 -8.34 -0.23
CA ARG A 82 10.71 -8.00 -1.39
C ARG A 82 9.84 -7.81 -2.62
N LEU A 83 10.19 -6.86 -3.49
CA LEU A 83 9.61 -6.78 -4.84
C LEU A 83 10.21 -7.89 -5.73
N PRO A 84 9.39 -8.58 -6.54
CA PRO A 84 9.86 -9.48 -7.59
C PRO A 84 10.78 -8.76 -8.58
N ALA A 85 11.84 -9.43 -9.03
CA ALA A 85 12.82 -8.86 -9.98
C ALA A 85 12.17 -8.26 -11.25
N ARG A 86 11.06 -8.85 -11.73
CA ARG A 86 10.30 -8.36 -12.90
C ARG A 86 9.73 -6.94 -12.72
N LEU A 87 9.45 -6.53 -11.48
CA LEU A 87 8.92 -5.20 -11.16
C LEU A 87 10.03 -4.19 -10.87
N VAL A 88 11.19 -4.67 -10.44
CA VAL A 88 12.36 -3.83 -10.15
C VAL A 88 13.06 -3.36 -11.43
N ASN A 89 13.12 -4.20 -12.47
CA ASN A 89 13.79 -3.89 -13.74
C ASN A 89 12.89 -3.20 -14.80
N ALA A 90 11.68 -2.78 -14.43
CA ALA A 90 10.74 -2.13 -15.34
C ALA A 90 10.82 -0.59 -15.34
N GLY A 91 11.81 -0.03 -14.64
CA GLY A 91 12.09 1.41 -14.54
C GLY A 91 13.40 1.80 -15.20
#